data_AF-A0A3C1TEW0-F1
#
_entry.id   AF-A0A3C1TEW0-F1
#
_cell.length_a   1.000
_cell.length_b   1.000
_cell.length_c   1.000
_cell.angle_alpha   90.00
_cell.angle_beta   90.00
_cell.angle_gamma   90.00
#
_symmetry.space_group_name_H-M   'P 1'
#
loop_
_entity.id
_entity.type
_entity.pdbx_description
1 polymer ?
#
loop_
_entity_poly.entity_id
_entity_poly.type
_entity_poly.pdbx_seq_one_letter_code
_entity_poly.pdbx_strand_id
1 'polypeptide(L)'
;MKYLLLLFCLPLSLFAQRFTKAEIARYEQQAKHVTIVRDNWGIPHIYGKTDADAVFGLLYAQCEDDFKRVEMNYIEKLGRTAELKGESALYNDLQIKLLIDTAEAISDYKKAEPWLKKLLQAYADGINY
;
A
#
# COMPACT_ATOMS: atom_id res chain seq x y z
N MET A 1 8.16 22.72 -38.09
CA MET A 1 7.39 21.47 -37.90
C MET A 1 8.24 20.21 -37.71
N LYS A 2 9.43 20.06 -38.33
CA LYS A 2 10.30 18.88 -38.12
C LYS A 2 10.83 18.69 -36.68
N TYR A 3 11.11 19.78 -35.96
CA TYR A 3 11.61 19.70 -34.56
C TYR A 3 10.52 19.39 -33.52
N LEU A 4 9.23 19.50 -33.88
CA LEU A 4 8.12 19.24 -32.96
C LEU A 4 7.91 17.72 -32.74
N LEU A 5 8.29 16.89 -33.73
CA LEU A 5 8.23 15.42 -33.66
C LEU A 5 9.30 14.82 -32.74
N LEU A 6 10.42 15.51 -32.50
CA LEU A 6 11.49 15.03 -31.61
C LEU A 6 11.10 15.08 -30.12
N LEU A 7 10.11 15.90 -29.75
CA LEU A 7 9.57 15.98 -28.39
C LEU A 7 8.79 14.73 -27.97
N PHE A 8 8.23 13.97 -28.92
CA PHE A 8 7.52 12.71 -28.63
C PHE A 8 8.45 11.51 -28.38
N CYS A 9 9.75 11.65 -28.67
CA CYS A 9 10.74 10.60 -28.44
C CYS A 9 11.52 10.75 -27.13
N LEU A 10 11.22 11.80 -26.34
CA LEU A 10 11.77 11.91 -24.99
C LEU A 10 11.06 10.88 -24.11
N PRO A 11 11.79 9.89 -23.55
CA PRO A 11 11.19 8.99 -22.59
C PRO A 11 10.76 9.83 -21.38
N LEU A 12 9.46 10.05 -21.25
CA LEU A 12 8.85 10.51 -20.02
C LEU A 12 9.20 9.45 -18.97
N SER A 13 10.26 9.74 -18.21
CA SER A 13 10.62 8.93 -17.06
C SER A 13 9.47 9.08 -16.08
N LEU A 14 8.62 8.06 -16.01
CA LEU A 14 7.61 7.96 -14.97
C LEU A 14 8.36 7.82 -13.65
N PHE A 15 8.46 8.93 -12.91
CA PHE A 15 9.01 8.91 -11.56
C PHE A 15 7.96 8.26 -10.65
N ALA A 16 8.13 6.98 -10.35
CA ALA A 16 7.46 6.36 -9.23
C ALA A 16 7.83 7.09 -7.93
N GLN A 17 6.94 7.05 -6.94
CA GLN A 17 7.22 7.58 -5.60
C GLN A 17 8.46 6.88 -5.05
N ARG A 18 9.51 7.65 -4.75
CA ARG A 18 10.73 7.13 -4.13
C ARG A 18 10.60 7.25 -2.62
N PHE A 19 10.92 6.17 -1.91
CA PHE A 19 11.06 6.23 -0.46
C PHE A 19 12.30 7.05 -0.08
N THR A 20 12.15 7.84 0.97
CA THR A 20 13.25 8.57 1.60
C THR A 20 14.15 7.62 2.38
N LYS A 21 15.42 8.02 2.60
CA LYS A 21 16.34 7.25 3.45
C LYS A 21 15.80 7.04 4.87
N ALA A 22 15.03 8.01 5.38
CA ALA A 22 14.42 7.92 6.71
C ALA A 22 13.30 6.87 6.75
N GLU A 23 12.46 6.80 5.71
CA GLU A 23 11.43 5.75 5.58
C GLU A 23 12.06 4.37 5.52
N ILE A 24 13.04 4.16 4.64
CA ILE A 24 13.74 2.87 4.51
C ILE A 24 14.37 2.45 5.84
N ALA A 25 15.10 3.36 6.50
CA ALA A 25 15.72 3.06 7.78
C ALA A 25 14.70 2.69 8.87
N ARG A 26 13.53 3.35 8.88
CA ARG A 26 12.42 3.03 9.79
C ARG A 26 11.87 1.63 9.52
N TYR A 27 11.63 1.28 8.25
CA TYR A 27 11.13 -0.04 7.87
C TYR A 27 12.11 -1.15 8.26
N GLU A 28 13.39 -0.98 7.94
CA GLU A 28 14.45 -1.91 8.31
C GLU A 28 14.60 -2.07 9.83
N GLN A 29 14.40 -0.98 10.59
CA GLN A 29 14.44 -1.04 12.05
C GLN A 29 13.25 -1.83 12.60
N GLN A 30 12.05 -1.60 12.08
CA GLN A 30 10.85 -2.31 12.52
C GLN A 30 10.89 -3.80 12.14
N ALA A 31 11.37 -4.12 10.94
CA ALA A 31 11.54 -5.50 10.48
C ALA A 31 12.45 -6.33 11.42
N LYS A 32 13.48 -5.72 12.03
CA LYS A 32 14.36 -6.40 13.02
C LYS A 32 13.64 -6.82 14.31
N HIS A 33 12.43 -6.31 14.56
CA HIS A 33 11.61 -6.69 15.72
C HIS A 33 10.58 -7.78 15.40
N VAL A 34 10.50 -8.19 14.13
CA VAL A 34 9.50 -9.13 13.63
C VAL A 34 10.16 -10.47 13.34
N THR A 35 9.49 -11.55 13.70
CA THR A 35 9.85 -12.91 13.29
C THR A 35 8.62 -13.58 12.70
N ILE A 36 8.75 -14.05 11.46
CA ILE A 36 7.70 -14.79 10.76
C ILE A 36 8.16 -16.24 10.64
N VAL A 37 7.39 -17.16 11.20
CA VAL A 37 7.59 -18.60 11.07
C VAL A 37 6.45 -19.17 10.25
N ARG A 38 6.74 -19.76 9.09
CA ARG A 38 5.72 -20.44 8.28
C ARG A 38 5.66 -21.92 8.65
N ASP A 39 4.44 -22.43 8.82
CA ASP A 39 4.22 -23.85 9.07
C ASP A 39 4.33 -24.70 7.78
N ASN A 40 4.03 -25.99 7.87
CA ASN A 40 4.09 -26.92 6.74
C ASN A 40 3.12 -26.58 5.59
N TRP A 41 2.14 -25.72 5.84
CA TRP A 41 1.13 -25.28 4.87
C TRP A 41 1.39 -23.85 4.38
N GLY A 42 2.49 -23.23 4.81
CA GLY A 42 2.84 -21.86 4.48
C GLY A 42 2.11 -20.81 5.31
N ILE A 43 1.35 -21.20 6.35
CA ILE A 43 0.61 -20.26 7.19
C ILE A 43 1.62 -19.45 8.03
N PRO A 44 1.63 -18.11 7.93
CA PRO A 44 2.57 -17.29 8.68
C PRO A 44 2.12 -17.13 10.15
N HIS A 45 2.97 -17.57 11.06
CA HIS A 45 2.90 -17.26 12.49
C HIS A 45 3.84 -16.09 12.78
N ILE A 46 3.26 -14.97 13.24
CA ILE A 46 3.93 -13.66 13.24
C ILE A 46 4.12 -13.20 14.67
N TYR A 47 5.37 -12.95 15.02
CA TYR A 47 5.78 -12.55 16.36
C TYR A 47 6.42 -11.16 16.28
N GLY A 48 5.89 -10.22 17.05
CA GLY A 48 6.43 -8.87 17.21
C GLY A 48 6.63 -8.55 18.69
N LYS A 49 7.50 -7.58 19.00
CA LYS A 49 7.68 -7.09 20.39
C LYS A 49 6.52 -6.20 20.85
N THR A 50 5.81 -5.61 19.90
CA THR A 50 4.65 -4.75 20.10
C THR A 50 3.55 -5.11 19.10
N ASP A 51 2.32 -4.67 19.35
CA ASP A 51 1.20 -4.85 18.41
C ASP A 51 1.50 -4.24 17.03
N ALA A 52 2.23 -3.11 16.99
CA ALA A 52 2.65 -2.48 15.75
C ALA A 52 3.66 -3.34 14.98
N ASP A 53 4.60 -3.99 15.67
CA ASP A 53 5.53 -4.93 15.02
C ASP A 53 4.77 -6.15 14.44
N ALA A 54 3.79 -6.68 15.18
CA ALA A 54 2.97 -7.79 14.71
C ALA A 54 2.12 -7.40 13.48
N VAL A 55 1.53 -6.20 13.46
CA VAL A 55 0.76 -5.69 12.31
C VAL A 55 1.66 -5.43 11.10
N PHE A 56 2.87 -4.91 11.30
CA PHE A 56 3.87 -4.79 10.23
C PHE A 56 4.17 -6.15 9.60
N GLY A 57 4.48 -7.16 10.43
CA GLY A 57 4.75 -8.51 9.97
C GLY A 57 3.56 -9.15 9.26
N LEU A 58 2.34 -8.91 9.75
CA LEU A 58 1.09 -9.36 9.14
C LEU A 58 0.98 -8.88 7.71
N LEU A 59 1.21 -7.58 7.48
CA LEU A 59 1.05 -7.04 6.13
C LEU A 59 2.19 -7.44 5.21
N TYR A 60 3.41 -7.48 5.73
CA TYR A 60 4.55 -7.99 4.99
C TYR A 60 4.30 -9.43 4.51
N ALA A 61 3.85 -10.33 5.40
CA ALA A 61 3.55 -11.72 5.04
C ALA A 61 2.41 -11.81 4.01
N GLN A 62 1.34 -11.02 4.15
CA GLN A 62 0.26 -10.97 3.16
C GLN A 62 0.74 -10.50 1.79
N CYS A 63 1.66 -9.53 1.76
CA CYS A 63 2.28 -9.04 0.52
C CYS A 63 3.19 -10.10 -0.10
N GLU A 64 3.99 -10.83 0.69
CA GLU A 64 4.79 -11.96 0.19
C GLU A 64 3.91 -13.03 -0.46
N ASP A 65 2.75 -13.34 0.14
CA ASP A 65 1.88 -14.42 -0.29
C ASP A 65 0.99 -14.03 -1.50
N ASP A 66 0.43 -12.81 -1.51
CA ASP A 66 -0.45 -12.33 -2.59
C ASP A 66 -0.50 -10.79 -2.68
N PHE A 67 0.63 -10.17 -3.02
CA PHE A 67 0.71 -8.72 -3.23
C PHE A 67 -0.36 -8.20 -4.21
N LYS A 68 -0.65 -8.96 -5.29
CA LYS A 68 -1.63 -8.54 -6.30
C LYS A 68 -3.01 -8.36 -5.68
N ARG A 69 -3.44 -9.26 -4.79
CA ARG A 69 -4.72 -9.10 -4.08
C ARG A 69 -4.69 -7.89 -3.13
N VAL A 70 -3.59 -7.68 -2.40
CA VAL A 70 -3.42 -6.53 -1.51
C VAL A 70 -3.52 -5.22 -2.30
N GLU A 71 -2.76 -5.07 -3.38
CA GLU A 71 -2.77 -3.90 -4.25
C GLU A 71 -4.16 -3.67 -4.87
N MET A 72 -4.81 -4.74 -5.35
CA MET A 72 -6.15 -4.64 -5.94
C MET A 72 -7.19 -4.11 -4.94
N ASN A 73 -7.10 -4.45 -3.65
CA ASN A 73 -7.99 -3.88 -2.64
C ASN A 73 -7.85 -2.36 -2.57
N TYR A 74 -6.63 -1.82 -2.58
CA TYR A 74 -6.41 -0.37 -2.60
C TYR A 74 -6.94 0.28 -3.88
N ILE A 75 -6.64 -0.31 -5.03
CA ILE A 75 -7.12 0.21 -6.33
C ILE A 75 -8.64 0.23 -6.39
N GLU A 76 -9.29 -0.84 -5.92
CA GLU A 76 -10.75 -0.91 -5.86
C GLU A 76 -11.32 0.14 -4.92
N LYS A 77 -10.83 0.25 -3.68
CA LYS A 77 -11.37 1.20 -2.68
C LYS A 77 -11.06 2.66 -3.01
N LEU A 78 -10.10 2.93 -3.89
CA LEU A 78 -9.87 4.25 -4.46
C LEU A 78 -10.71 4.53 -5.73
N GLY A 79 -11.50 3.55 -6.20
CA GLY A 79 -12.29 3.65 -7.42
C GLY A 79 -11.41 3.86 -8.66
N ARG A 80 -10.36 3.05 -8.79
CA ARG A 80 -9.36 3.13 -9.87
C ARG A 80 -9.23 1.81 -10.66
N THR A 81 -10.20 0.90 -10.51
CA THR A 81 -10.17 -0.42 -11.15
C THR A 81 -10.16 -0.33 -12.67
N ALA A 82 -10.80 0.68 -13.26
CA ALA A 82 -10.83 0.91 -14.70
C ALA A 82 -9.45 1.22 -15.30
N GLU A 83 -8.50 1.69 -14.49
CA GLU A 83 -7.10 1.86 -14.92
C GLU A 83 -6.43 0.52 -15.26
N LEU A 84 -6.92 -0.57 -14.68
CA LEU A 84 -6.40 -1.93 -14.91
C LEU A 84 -7.32 -2.79 -15.78
N LYS A 85 -8.64 -2.69 -15.59
CA LYS A 85 -9.65 -3.56 -16.24
C LYS A 85 -10.40 -2.88 -17.38
N GLY A 86 -10.07 -1.62 -17.68
CA GLY A 86 -10.69 -0.84 -18.74
C GLY A 86 -12.12 -0.41 -18.42
N GLU A 87 -12.82 0.04 -19.46
CA GLU A 87 -14.11 0.73 -19.39
C GLU A 87 -15.20 -0.02 -18.62
N SER A 88 -15.16 -1.36 -18.67
CA SER A 88 -16.12 -2.23 -17.97
C SER A 88 -16.21 -1.99 -16.46
N ALA A 89 -15.16 -1.43 -15.84
CA ALA A 89 -15.13 -1.15 -14.40
C ALA A 89 -15.55 0.28 -14.03
N LEU A 90 -15.86 1.16 -15.00
CA LEU A 90 -16.15 2.58 -14.73
C LEU A 90 -17.34 2.80 -13.78
N TYR A 91 -18.42 2.05 -13.97
CA TYR A 91 -19.59 2.18 -13.10
C TYR A 91 -19.30 1.72 -11.66
N ASN A 92 -18.47 0.69 -11.49
CA ASN A 92 -18.03 0.25 -10.17
C ASN A 92 -17.13 1.30 -9.52
N ASP A 93 -16.18 1.87 -10.26
CA ASP A 93 -15.32 2.94 -9.75
C ASP A 93 -16.12 4.19 -9.34
N LEU A 94 -17.14 4.55 -10.14
CA LEU A 94 -18.08 5.63 -9.79
C LEU A 94 -18.83 5.31 -8.50
N GLN A 95 -19.39 4.10 -8.37
CA GLN A 95 -20.11 3.68 -7.17
C GLN A 95 -19.20 3.75 -5.94
N ILE A 96 -17.96 3.25 -6.03
CA ILE A 96 -17.01 3.34 -4.91
C ILE A 96 -16.75 4.79 -4.52
N LYS A 97 -16.51 5.69 -5.47
CA LYS A 97 -16.26 7.12 -5.19
C LYS A 97 -17.48 7.86 -4.63
N LEU A 98 -18.69 7.34 -4.82
CA LEU A 98 -19.91 7.87 -4.19
C LEU A 98 -20.08 7.40 -2.74
N LEU A 99 -19.49 6.25 -2.38
CA LEU A 99 -19.64 5.62 -1.06
C LEU A 99 -18.43 5.81 -0.15
N ILE A 100 -17.24 5.97 -0.73
CA ILE A 100 -15.96 6.05 -0.02
C ILE A 100 -15.29 7.36 -0.39
N ASP A 101 -15.14 8.24 0.61
CA ASP A 101 -14.44 9.51 0.47
C ASP A 101 -13.03 9.43 1.09
N THR A 102 -12.01 9.67 0.25
CA THR A 102 -10.62 9.69 0.71
C THR A 102 -10.33 10.86 1.65
N ALA A 103 -11.03 12.00 1.49
CA ALA A 103 -10.89 13.13 2.40
C ALA A 103 -11.43 12.81 3.79
N GLU A 104 -12.54 12.07 3.87
CA GLU A 104 -13.09 11.55 5.12
C GLU A 104 -12.14 10.55 5.77
N ALA A 105 -11.63 9.56 5.02
CA ALA A 105 -10.66 8.59 5.55
C ALA A 105 -9.38 9.27 6.10
N ILE A 106 -8.87 10.32 5.44
CA ILE A 106 -7.76 11.12 5.95
C ILE A 106 -8.16 11.88 7.23
N SER A 107 -9.38 12.41 7.29
CA SER A 107 -9.93 13.09 8.47
C SER A 107 -10.03 12.13 9.67
N ASP A 108 -10.51 10.92 9.44
CA ASP A 108 -10.63 9.87 10.44
C ASP A 108 -9.27 9.42 10.95
N TYR A 109 -8.30 9.21 10.04
CA TYR A 109 -6.93 8.94 10.44
C TYR A 109 -6.37 10.06 11.31
N LYS A 110 -6.60 11.33 10.98
CA LYS A 110 -6.15 12.48 11.79
C LYS A 110 -6.80 12.53 13.17
N LYS A 111 -8.06 12.11 13.29
CA LYS A 111 -8.81 12.07 14.56
C LYS A 111 -8.54 10.81 15.39
N ALA A 112 -8.01 9.75 14.77
CA ALA A 112 -7.78 8.48 15.43
C ALA A 112 -6.86 8.61 16.65
N GLU A 113 -7.12 7.76 17.64
CA GLU A 113 -6.32 7.66 18.84
C GLU A 113 -4.85 7.31 18.52
N PRO A 114 -3.88 7.78 19.31
CA PRO A 114 -2.46 7.56 19.04
C PRO A 114 -2.08 6.08 18.89
N TRP A 115 -2.73 5.18 19.63
CA TRP A 115 -2.47 3.74 19.53
C TRP A 115 -2.91 3.18 18.17
N LEU A 116 -4.08 3.60 17.66
CA LEU A 116 -4.60 3.14 16.37
C LEU A 116 -3.76 3.68 15.21
N LYS A 117 -3.34 4.94 15.28
CA LYS A 117 -2.41 5.53 14.29
C LYS A 117 -1.13 4.73 14.18
N LYS A 118 -0.57 4.25 15.30
CA LYS A 118 0.63 3.40 15.27
C LYS A 118 0.40 2.09 14.52
N LEU A 119 -0.76 1.44 14.72
CA LEU A 119 -1.09 0.22 13.99
C LEU A 119 -1.30 0.48 12.50
N LEU A 120 -2.03 1.54 12.13
CA LEU A 120 -2.26 1.93 10.73
C LEU A 120 -0.96 2.33 10.01
N GLN A 121 -0.06 3.01 10.71
CA GLN A 121 1.25 3.34 10.16
C GLN A 121 2.09 2.06 9.97
N ALA A 122 2.09 1.15 10.94
CA ALA A 122 2.80 -0.12 10.83
C ALA A 122 2.25 -1.01 9.69
N TYR A 123 0.93 -1.00 9.50
CA TYR A 123 0.24 -1.66 8.39
C TYR A 123 0.77 -1.14 7.04
N ALA A 124 0.80 0.18 6.87
CA ALA A 124 1.32 0.81 5.67
C ALA A 124 2.83 0.58 5.50
N ASP A 125 3.60 0.64 6.59
CA ASP A 125 5.04 0.40 6.57
C ASP A 125 5.36 -1.05 6.15
N GLY A 126 4.56 -2.03 6.59
CA GLY A 126 4.71 -3.44 6.20
C GLY A 126 4.43 -3.72 4.72
N ILE A 127 3.57 -2.93 4.07
CA ILE A 127 3.35 -3.00 2.62
C ILE A 127 4.52 -2.38 1.84
N ASN A 128 5.13 -1.32 2.40
CA ASN A 128 6.16 -0.53 1.73
C ASN A 128 7.59 -1.07 1.91
N TYR A 129 7.78 -1.98 2.86
CA TYR A 129 9.06 -2.66 3.11
C TYR A 129 9.27 -3.81 2.12
#